data_AF-H3ZEH7-F1
#
_entry.id   AF-H3ZEH7-F1
#
_cell.length_a   1.000
_cell.length_b   1.000
_cell.length_c   1.000
_cell.angle_alpha   90.00
_cell.angle_beta   90.00
_cell.angle_gamma   90.00
#
_symmetry.space_group_name_H-M   'P 1'
#
loop_
_entity.id
_entity.type
_entity.pdbx_description
1 polymer ?
#
loop_
_entity_poly.entity_id
_entity_poly.type
_entity_poly.pdbx_seq_one_letter_code
_entity_poly.pdbx_strand_id
1 'polypeptide(L)'
;MPESYARDLFLFDYWIRNEDRTITEKGGNPNLFYQAASKQYIVIDHNLAFETDYNFKDNAKLHLAYNAWFGSQHDALWRTHYSAKLAIALQGLPQYAATLPPEWLAEEPGYLAEINDILASFNSDEFWEVLI
;
A
#
# COMPACT_ATOMS: atom_id res chain seq x y z
N MET A 1 -0.50 -12.04 12.77
CA MET A 1 -0.04 -11.89 11.38
C MET A 1 1.47 -12.06 11.39
N PRO A 2 2.07 -12.87 10.49
CA PRO A 2 3.52 -12.94 10.35
C PRO A 2 4.11 -11.54 10.11
N GLU A 3 5.25 -11.24 10.73
CA GLU A 3 5.84 -9.90 10.70
C GLU A 3 6.17 -9.43 9.28
N SER A 4 6.75 -10.30 8.45
CA SER A 4 7.04 -9.99 7.05
C SER A 4 5.78 -9.61 6.25
N TYR A 5 4.66 -10.31 6.47
CA TYR A 5 3.39 -9.98 5.84
C TYR A 5 2.85 -8.62 6.35
N ALA A 6 2.99 -8.34 7.64
CA ALA A 6 2.58 -7.05 8.19
C ALA A 6 3.39 -5.88 7.62
N ARG A 7 4.71 -6.06 7.44
CA ARG A 7 5.57 -5.06 6.79
C ARG A 7 5.23 -4.87 5.32
N ASP A 8 5.02 -5.97 4.60
CA ASP A 8 4.56 -5.94 3.21
C ASP A 8 3.24 -5.18 3.08
N LEU A 9 2.29 -5.44 3.98
CA LEU A 9 1.00 -4.75 4.02
C LEU A 9 1.15 -3.26 4.29
N PHE A 10 1.93 -2.88 5.32
CA PHE A 10 2.20 -1.48 5.63
C PHE A 10 2.78 -0.73 4.43
N LEU A 11 3.83 -1.27 3.80
CA LEU A 11 4.44 -0.60 2.66
C LEU A 11 3.49 -0.53 1.47
N PHE A 12 2.71 -1.59 1.24
CA PHE A 12 1.73 -1.61 0.17
C PHE A 12 0.69 -0.50 0.35
N ASP A 13 0.07 -0.38 1.52
CA ASP A 13 -0.91 0.67 1.80
C ASP A 13 -0.28 2.07 1.76
N TYR A 14 0.95 2.24 2.24
CA TYR A 14 1.71 3.48 2.06
C TYR A 14 1.89 3.83 0.58
N TRP A 15 2.32 2.85 -0.23
CA TRP A 15 2.65 3.03 -1.64
C TRP A 15 1.44 3.41 -2.49
N ILE A 16 0.29 2.79 -2.22
CA ILE A 16 -0.97 3.10 -2.91
C ILE A 16 -1.74 4.25 -2.26
N ARG A 17 -1.18 4.91 -1.24
CA ARG A 17 -1.82 5.98 -0.48
C ARG A 17 -3.14 5.60 0.19
N ASN A 18 -3.25 4.37 0.69
CA ASN A 18 -4.41 3.90 1.42
C ASN A 18 -4.28 4.19 2.93
N GLU A 19 -5.12 5.07 3.45
CA GLU A 19 -5.15 5.41 4.89
C GLU A 19 -6.25 4.70 5.68
N ASP A 20 -7.15 4.00 5.00
CA ASP A 20 -8.34 3.45 5.65
C ASP A 20 -8.04 2.20 6.48
N ARG A 21 -6.87 1.58 6.30
CA ARG A 21 -6.45 0.39 7.07
C ARG A 21 -6.04 0.72 8.50
N THR A 22 -7.02 1.03 9.33
CA THR A 22 -6.79 1.59 10.67
C THR A 22 -7.09 0.62 11.80
N ILE A 23 -6.36 0.74 12.90
CA ILE A 23 -6.68 0.10 14.19
C ILE A 23 -6.31 1.02 15.36
N THR A 24 -7.18 1.06 16.36
CA THR A 24 -6.93 1.72 17.65
C THR A 24 -7.51 0.87 18.78
N GLU A 25 -7.26 1.27 20.03
CA GLU A 25 -7.87 0.65 21.21
C GLU A 25 -9.41 0.69 21.19
N LYS A 26 -10.00 1.65 20.45
CA LYS A 26 -11.45 1.82 20.34
C LYS A 26 -12.05 1.14 19.10
N GLY A 27 -11.23 0.38 18.36
CA GLY A 27 -11.58 -0.17 17.04
C GLY A 27 -10.92 0.59 15.91
N GLY A 28 -11.38 0.36 14.69
CA GLY A 28 -10.84 0.94 13.46
C GLY A 28 -11.44 0.24 12.26
N ASN A 29 -10.87 0.45 11.08
CA ASN A 29 -11.27 -0.24 9.87
C ASN A 29 -10.12 -1.10 9.32
N PRO A 30 -9.92 -2.35 9.81
CA PRO A 30 -8.77 -3.15 9.37
C PRO A 30 -8.84 -3.56 7.89
N ASN A 31 -10.03 -3.56 7.27
CA ASN A 31 -10.26 -4.04 5.91
C ASN A 31 -9.50 -5.35 5.59
N LEU A 32 -9.50 -6.26 6.56
CA LEU A 32 -8.67 -7.45 6.59
C LEU A 32 -9.44 -8.59 7.24
N PHE A 33 -9.60 -9.68 6.50
CA PHE A 33 -10.15 -10.92 7.03
C PHE A 33 -9.04 -11.93 7.31
N TYR A 34 -9.22 -12.72 8.36
CA TYR A 34 -8.38 -13.89 8.64
C TYR A 34 -9.18 -15.17 8.43
N GLN A 35 -8.79 -15.97 7.43
CA GLN A 35 -9.42 -17.24 7.13
C GLN A 35 -8.70 -18.36 7.92
N ALA A 36 -9.30 -18.79 9.03
CA ALA A 36 -8.66 -19.73 9.96
C ALA A 36 -8.31 -21.09 9.33
N ALA A 37 -9.14 -21.59 8.39
CA ALA A 37 -8.94 -22.89 7.76
C ALA A 37 -7.66 -22.96 6.91
N SER A 38 -7.37 -21.89 6.17
CA SER A 38 -6.19 -21.78 5.29
C SER A 38 -5.03 -21.04 5.96
N LYS A 39 -5.27 -20.43 7.13
CA LYS A 39 -4.34 -19.53 7.84
C LYS A 39 -3.90 -18.35 6.95
N GLN A 40 -4.81 -17.85 6.12
CA GLN A 40 -4.55 -16.76 5.18
C GLN A 40 -5.20 -15.45 5.63
N TYR A 41 -4.54 -14.36 5.27
CA TYR A 41 -5.06 -13.02 5.40
C TYR A 41 -5.59 -12.57 4.03
N ILE A 42 -6.81 -12.03 4.01
CA ILE A 42 -7.46 -11.52 2.81
C ILE A 42 -7.61 -10.01 3.01
N VAL A 43 -6.84 -9.27 2.22
CA VAL A 43 -6.86 -7.80 2.18
C VAL A 43 -7.98 -7.38 1.24
N ILE A 44 -8.84 -6.49 1.68
CA ILE A 44 -9.97 -6.00 0.89
C ILE A 44 -10.04 -4.47 0.97
N ASP A 45 -10.98 -3.92 0.21
CA ASP A 45 -11.46 -2.54 0.29
C ASP A 45 -10.35 -1.49 0.16
N HIS A 46 -10.04 -1.17 -1.11
CA HIS A 46 -9.07 -0.14 -1.51
C HIS A 46 -9.77 1.00 -2.25
N ASN A 47 -11.04 1.25 -1.94
CA ASN A 47 -11.83 2.31 -2.57
C ASN A 47 -11.30 3.72 -2.29
N LEU A 48 -10.55 3.91 -1.20
CA LEU A 48 -9.87 5.15 -0.81
C LEU A 48 -8.35 5.12 -1.08
N ALA A 49 -7.90 4.25 -1.98
CA ALA A 49 -6.51 4.28 -2.46
C ALA A 49 -6.35 5.36 -3.54
N PHE A 50 -5.11 5.84 -3.70
CA PHE A 50 -4.69 6.86 -4.68
C PHE A 50 -5.28 8.26 -4.47
N GLU A 51 -5.83 8.53 -3.28
CA GLU A 51 -6.38 9.84 -2.94
C GLU A 51 -5.32 10.95 -2.91
N THR A 52 -5.75 12.17 -3.24
CA THR A 52 -4.85 13.33 -3.37
C THR A 52 -4.56 13.99 -2.02
N ASP A 53 -5.51 13.92 -1.08
CA ASP A 53 -5.43 14.49 0.27
C ASP A 53 -4.72 13.58 1.29
N TYR A 54 -4.03 12.54 0.81
CA TYR A 54 -3.20 11.62 1.57
C TYR A 54 -2.23 12.33 2.53
N ASN A 55 -2.31 12.01 3.82
CA ASN A 55 -1.49 12.58 4.88
C ASN A 55 -0.83 11.51 5.76
N PHE A 56 0.19 10.87 5.18
CA PHE A 56 0.96 9.84 5.87
C PHE A 56 1.48 10.25 7.24
N LYS A 57 2.01 11.47 7.37
CA LYS A 57 2.69 11.91 8.60
C LYS A 57 1.76 11.88 9.81
N ASP A 58 0.51 12.25 9.62
CA ASP A 58 -0.47 12.29 10.71
C ASP A 58 -1.14 10.93 10.93
N ASN A 59 -1.28 10.13 9.87
CA ASN A 59 -2.11 8.93 9.86
C ASN A 59 -1.34 7.60 9.97
N ALA A 60 -0.03 7.55 9.70
CA ALA A 60 0.76 6.31 9.73
C ALA A 60 0.60 5.51 11.02
N LYS A 61 0.58 6.19 12.17
CA LYS A 61 0.42 5.58 13.51
C LYS A 61 -0.91 4.86 13.73
N LEU A 62 -1.92 5.18 12.93
CA LEU A 62 -3.23 4.53 12.97
C LEU A 62 -3.24 3.23 12.17
N HIS A 63 -2.24 3.02 11.31
CA HIS A 63 -2.21 1.86 10.43
C HIS A 63 -2.09 0.54 11.23
N LEU A 64 -2.86 -0.48 10.83
CA LEU A 64 -2.89 -1.80 11.48
C LEU A 64 -1.50 -2.41 11.73
N ALA A 65 -0.59 -2.23 10.77
CA ALA A 65 0.75 -2.78 10.80
C ALA A 65 1.86 -1.77 11.16
N TYR A 66 1.51 -0.60 11.71
CA TYR A 66 2.48 0.45 12.06
C TYR A 66 3.64 -0.08 12.92
N ASN A 67 3.33 -0.82 13.98
CA ASN A 67 4.34 -1.37 14.89
C ASN A 67 5.22 -2.44 14.22
N ALA A 68 4.73 -3.14 13.20
CA ALA A 68 5.55 -4.11 12.47
C ALA A 68 6.58 -3.41 11.57
N TRP A 69 6.26 -2.21 11.08
CA TRP A 69 7.16 -1.39 10.28
C TRP A 69 8.16 -0.61 11.13
N PHE A 70 7.68 0.16 12.11
CA PHE A 70 8.50 1.10 12.90
C PHE A 70 8.98 0.53 14.25
N GLY A 71 8.52 -0.66 14.65
CA GLY A 71 8.90 -1.27 15.93
C GLY A 71 10.35 -1.78 15.98
N SER A 72 11.03 -1.88 14.84
CA SER A 72 12.44 -2.26 14.76
C SER A 72 13.09 -1.62 13.54
N GLN A 73 14.41 -1.44 13.58
CA GLN A 73 15.15 -0.96 12.42
C GLN A 73 15.13 -1.99 11.29
N HIS A 74 14.99 -1.49 10.07
CA HIS A 74 15.15 -2.30 8.86
C HIS A 74 16.62 -2.70 8.67
N ASP A 75 16.85 -3.85 8.05
CA ASP A 75 18.19 -4.27 7.66
C ASP A 75 18.77 -3.36 6.56
N ALA A 76 20.05 -3.49 6.19
CA ALA A 76 20.66 -2.61 5.18
C ALA A 76 20.15 -2.82 3.74
N LEU A 77 19.43 -3.90 3.46
CA LEU A 77 18.99 -4.31 2.12
C LEU A 77 17.49 -4.09 1.88
N TRP A 78 16.73 -3.67 2.90
CA TRP A 78 15.28 -3.53 2.84
C TRP A 78 14.80 -2.68 1.66
N ARG A 79 15.43 -1.53 1.42
CA ARG A 79 15.09 -0.63 0.31
C ARG A 79 15.28 -1.35 -1.03
N THR A 80 16.41 -2.03 -1.23
CA THR A 80 16.67 -2.82 -2.44
C THR A 80 15.65 -3.93 -2.63
N HIS A 81 15.31 -4.65 -1.54
CA HIS A 81 14.31 -5.72 -1.56
C HIS A 81 12.93 -5.20 -2.01
N TYR A 82 12.47 -4.09 -1.41
CA TYR A 82 11.17 -3.53 -1.71
C TYR A 82 11.10 -2.82 -3.04
N SER A 83 12.12 -2.03 -3.43
CA SER A 83 12.18 -1.40 -4.76
C SER A 83 12.01 -2.42 -5.88
N ALA A 84 12.61 -3.60 -5.76
CA ALA A 84 12.45 -4.66 -6.76
C ALA A 84 11.00 -5.17 -6.85
N LYS A 85 10.32 -5.36 -5.70
CA LYS A 85 8.91 -5.78 -5.65
C LYS A 85 7.99 -4.72 -6.26
N LEU A 86 8.18 -3.46 -5.88
CA LEU A 86 7.38 -2.33 -6.37
C LEU A 86 7.56 -2.13 -7.88
N ALA A 87 8.80 -2.26 -8.38
CA ALA A 87 9.08 -2.16 -9.81
C ALA A 87 8.39 -3.26 -10.63
N ILE A 88 8.40 -4.51 -10.14
CA ILE A 88 7.69 -5.62 -10.80
C ILE A 88 6.19 -5.34 -10.85
N ALA A 89 5.60 -4.88 -9.76
CA ALA A 89 4.17 -4.56 -9.70
C ALA A 89 3.79 -3.40 -10.63
N LEU A 90 4.58 -2.32 -10.65
CA LEU A 90 4.36 -1.17 -11.53
C LEU A 90 4.46 -1.55 -13.02
N GLN A 91 5.42 -2.40 -13.39
CA GLN A 91 5.54 -2.92 -14.76
C GLN A 91 4.29 -3.70 -15.22
N GLY A 92 3.54 -4.28 -14.27
CA GLY A 92 2.28 -4.99 -14.52
C GLY A 92 1.04 -4.09 -14.61
N LEU A 93 1.15 -2.80 -14.28
CA LEU A 93 0.00 -1.88 -14.23
C LEU A 93 -0.79 -1.82 -15.55
N PRO A 94 -0.16 -1.72 -16.74
CA PRO A 94 -0.91 -1.72 -18.00
C PRO A 94 -1.74 -3.00 -18.21
N GLN A 95 -1.21 -4.15 -17.80
CA GLN A 95 -1.88 -5.44 -17.93
C GLN A 95 -3.05 -5.55 -16.94
N TYR A 96 -2.91 -5.01 -15.72
CA TYR A 96 -4.01 -4.95 -14.75
C TYR A 96 -5.12 -4.01 -15.22
N ALA A 97 -4.76 -2.82 -15.74
CA ALA A 97 -5.71 -1.88 -16.30
C ALA A 97 -6.49 -2.48 -17.49
N ALA A 98 -5.84 -3.30 -18.31
CA ALA A 98 -6.49 -4.00 -19.42
C ALA A 98 -7.53 -5.07 -18.98
N THR A 99 -7.56 -5.45 -17.70
CA THR A 99 -8.61 -6.34 -17.14
C THR A 99 -9.87 -5.60 -16.70
N LEU A 100 -9.81 -4.26 -16.62
CA LEU A 100 -10.94 -3.43 -16.23
C LEU A 100 -11.93 -3.28 -17.40
N PRO A 101 -13.23 -3.05 -17.11
CA PRO A 101 -14.19 -2.65 -18.13
C PRO A 101 -13.70 -1.37 -18.86
N PRO A 102 -13.66 -1.35 -20.21
CA PRO A 102 -13.17 -0.20 -20.97
C PRO A 102 -13.89 1.11 -20.64
N GLU A 103 -15.18 1.03 -20.29
CA GLU A 103 -16.00 2.17 -19.88
C GLU A 103 -15.46 2.90 -18.64
N TRP A 104 -14.86 2.19 -17.68
CA TRP A 104 -14.30 2.80 -16.47
C TRP A 104 -13.10 3.70 -16.79
N LEU A 105 -12.26 3.27 -17.72
CA LEU A 105 -11.13 4.08 -18.19
C LEU A 105 -11.57 5.25 -19.08
N ALA A 106 -12.72 5.11 -19.76
CA ALA A 106 -13.27 6.17 -20.59
C ALA A 106 -13.94 7.29 -19.77
N GLU A 107 -14.49 6.97 -18.59
CA GLU A 107 -15.06 7.95 -17.65
C GLU A 107 -13.98 8.87 -17.07
N GLU A 108 -12.80 8.33 -16.75
CA GLU A 108 -11.68 9.07 -16.14
C GLU A 108 -10.34 8.81 -16.88
N PRO A 109 -10.15 9.36 -18.09
CA PRO A 109 -9.02 9.01 -18.96
C PRO A 109 -7.64 9.41 -18.42
N GLY A 110 -7.57 10.35 -17.46
CA GLY A 110 -6.32 10.77 -16.81
C GLY A 110 -5.92 9.93 -15.60
N TYR A 111 -6.87 9.23 -14.99
CA TYR A 111 -6.68 8.65 -13.66
C TYR A 111 -5.64 7.52 -13.64
N LEU A 112 -5.53 6.74 -14.72
CA LEU A 112 -4.48 5.71 -14.81
C LEU A 112 -3.07 6.32 -14.86
N ALA A 113 -2.90 7.48 -15.49
CA ALA A 113 -1.62 8.18 -15.50
C ALA A 113 -1.27 8.72 -14.10
N GLU A 114 -2.26 9.27 -13.38
CA GLU A 114 -2.10 9.71 -11.99
C GLU A 114 -1.71 8.56 -11.06
N ILE A 115 -2.39 7.41 -11.17
CA ILE A 115 -2.02 6.18 -10.44
C ILE A 115 -0.58 5.79 -10.77
N ASN A 116 -0.18 5.80 -12.05
CA ASN A 116 1.18 5.48 -12.44
C ASN A 116 2.20 6.42 -11.80
N ASP A 117 1.92 7.72 -11.76
CA ASP A 117 2.82 8.72 -11.15
C ASP A 117 2.93 8.53 -9.63
N ILE A 118 1.82 8.23 -8.95
CA ILE A 118 1.81 7.87 -7.53
C ILE A 118 2.66 6.62 -7.30
N LEU A 119 2.42 5.56 -8.07
CA LEU A 119 3.15 4.31 -7.93
C LEU A 119 4.63 4.47 -8.32
N ALA A 120 4.98 5.37 -9.24
CA ALA A 120 6.37 5.62 -9.62
C ALA A 120 7.17 6.39 -8.54
N SER A 121 6.51 6.93 -7.51
CA SER A 121 7.17 7.70 -6.44
C SER A 121 8.27 6.93 -5.70
N PHE A 122 8.23 5.59 -5.68
CA PHE A 122 9.29 4.79 -5.05
C PHE A 122 10.67 4.97 -5.71
N ASN A 123 10.75 5.58 -6.91
CA ASN A 123 12.01 5.90 -7.55
C ASN A 123 12.71 7.14 -6.94
N SER A 124 12.01 7.92 -6.12
CA SER A 124 12.56 9.10 -5.45
C SER A 124 13.05 8.76 -4.04
N ASP A 125 14.00 9.54 -3.50
CA ASP A 125 14.47 9.36 -2.13
C ASP A 125 13.40 9.77 -1.11
N GLU A 126 12.61 10.81 -1.42
CA GLU A 126 11.57 11.37 -0.55
C GLU A 126 10.50 10.32 -0.17
N PHE A 127 10.20 9.37 -1.07
CA PHE A 127 9.32 8.24 -0.78
C PHE A 127 9.86 7.35 0.35
N TRP A 128 11.17 7.15 0.41
CA TRP A 128 11.78 6.27 1.41
C TRP A 128 12.13 7.00 2.71
N GLU A 129 12.45 8.29 2.65
CA GLU A 129 12.88 9.08 3.81
C GLU A 129 11.83 9.11 4.94
N VAL A 130 10.54 9.06 4.61
CA VAL A 130 9.46 9.08 5.61
C VAL A 130 9.26 7.73 6.31
N LEU A 131 9.92 6.66 5.84
CA LEU A 131 9.77 5.29 6.32
C LEU A 131 10.86 4.86 7.31
N ILE A 132 11.74 5.79 7.70
CA ILE A 132 12.94 5.57 8.53
C ILE A 132 12.70 6.09 9.96
#